data_AF-A0A5J6U6T6-F1
#
_entry.id   AF-A0A5J6U6T6-F1
#
_cell.length_a   1.000
_cell.length_b   1.000
_cell.length_c   1.000
_cell.angle_alpha   90.00
_cell.angle_beta   90.00
_cell.angle_gamma   90.00
#
_symmetry.space_group_name_H-M   'P 1'
#
loop_
_entity.id
_entity.type
_entity.pdbx_description
1 polymer ?
#
loop_
_entity_poly.entity_id
_entity_poly.type
_entity_poly.pdbx_seq_one_letter_code
_entity_poly.pdbx_strand_id
1 'polypeptide(L)'
;MTGALEAVPGPATDAWLPVGTGLVSANSAAERAAVLRLGALSLPDGTLASHLAYYAQGATWVPAWGNVRPDGDTTWPGAVSSLALDTEAGVLHGTSIDGPVHTLSTGDGTVLGRTPAKARTARGLAPLPDGTLLRLDSSGALTLLGPDADGHDGLLARLTGNAPLSALGADPAASTIVLGDRSGALHAVHPDGDAPTDRCDTPFGPIQAVTCLTTPEARLAVFAGSDGAVRLWNIGAGLLAQPAARRSTAVSAVTSALLPDGPAFATAWVDGWTWFRRSSQEEMLLSPIGRPVRALALDPDGRLYAGGAFGVVALRPERPAN
;
A
#
# COMPACT_ATOMS: atom_id res chain seq x y z
N MET A 1 -10.15 18.65 -24.45
CA MET A 1 -9.68 19.47 -23.31
C MET A 1 -8.18 19.31 -23.03
N THR A 2 -7.54 18.20 -23.43
CA THR A 2 -6.12 17.90 -23.20
C THR A 2 -5.12 18.68 -24.07
N GLY A 3 -5.40 18.94 -25.36
CA GLY A 3 -4.44 19.58 -26.27
C GLY A 3 -4.20 21.09 -26.08
N ALA A 4 -5.04 21.78 -25.30
CA ALA A 4 -4.88 23.23 -25.07
C ALA A 4 -3.96 23.55 -23.87
N LEU A 5 -3.73 22.57 -22.97
CA LEU A 5 -2.90 22.74 -21.78
C LEU A 5 -1.42 22.43 -22.04
N GLU A 6 -1.11 21.54 -22.98
CA GLU A 6 0.28 21.30 -23.42
C GLU A 6 0.93 22.56 -24.02
N ALA A 7 0.13 23.53 -24.48
CA ALA A 7 0.58 24.78 -25.06
C ALA A 7 0.76 25.92 -24.05
N VAL A 8 0.42 25.72 -22.76
CA VAL A 8 0.58 26.73 -21.69
C VAL A 8 1.62 26.24 -20.70
N PRO A 9 2.91 26.57 -20.90
CA PRO A 9 3.97 26.18 -19.97
C PRO A 9 3.76 26.88 -18.62
N GLY A 10 3.94 26.14 -17.52
CA GLY A 10 3.97 26.73 -16.19
C GLY A 10 3.71 25.74 -15.05
N PRO A 11 3.94 26.16 -13.79
CA PRO A 11 3.85 25.31 -12.60
C PRO A 11 2.50 24.59 -12.43
N ALA A 12 1.40 25.22 -12.87
CA ALA A 12 0.07 24.64 -12.79
C ALA A 12 -0.11 23.44 -13.76
N THR A 13 0.50 23.49 -14.95
CA THR A 13 0.45 22.41 -15.94
C THR A 13 1.29 21.22 -15.48
N ASP A 14 2.47 21.49 -14.92
CA ASP A 14 3.37 20.45 -14.37
C ASP A 14 2.75 19.77 -13.14
N ALA A 15 2.08 20.53 -12.27
CA ALA A 15 1.32 19.98 -11.16
C ALA A 15 0.12 19.14 -11.62
N TRP A 16 -0.50 19.46 -12.76
CA TRP A 16 -1.67 18.77 -13.27
C TRP A 16 -1.33 17.39 -13.86
N LEU A 17 -0.22 17.28 -14.59
CA LEU A 17 0.16 16.07 -15.32
C LEU A 17 0.11 14.76 -14.49
N PRO A 18 0.64 14.70 -13.25
CA PRO A 18 0.61 13.46 -12.45
C PRO A 18 -0.75 13.16 -11.80
N VAL A 19 -1.72 14.07 -11.85
CA VAL A 19 -2.99 13.98 -11.09
C VAL A 19 -4.25 14.27 -11.91
N GLY A 20 -4.10 14.54 -13.22
CA GLY A 20 -5.17 15.06 -14.06
C GLY A 20 -6.44 14.20 -14.07
N THR A 21 -6.30 12.87 -13.99
CA THR A 21 -7.46 11.95 -13.93
C THR A 21 -8.23 12.07 -12.61
N GLY A 22 -7.55 12.39 -11.51
CA GLY A 22 -8.19 12.61 -10.21
C GLY A 22 -9.07 13.84 -10.17
N LEU A 23 -8.68 14.89 -10.91
CA LEU A 23 -9.43 16.14 -10.93
C LEU A 23 -10.79 16.00 -11.60
N VAL A 24 -10.89 15.12 -12.59
CA VAL A 24 -12.15 14.81 -13.26
C VAL A 24 -13.09 14.02 -12.35
N SER A 25 -12.53 13.24 -11.42
CA SER A 25 -13.29 12.33 -10.55
C SER A 25 -13.58 12.90 -9.16
N ALA A 26 -12.98 14.05 -8.80
CA ALA A 26 -13.13 14.69 -7.51
C ALA A 26 -14.50 15.38 -7.37
N ASN A 27 -15.18 15.12 -6.25
CA ASN A 27 -16.58 15.47 -6.04
C ASN A 27 -16.77 16.90 -5.54
N SER A 28 -15.72 17.55 -5.03
CA SER A 28 -15.79 18.91 -4.50
C SER A 28 -14.63 19.80 -4.96
N ALA A 29 -14.77 21.12 -4.78
CA ALA A 29 -13.69 22.05 -5.03
C ALA A 29 -12.49 21.80 -4.09
N ALA A 30 -12.77 21.43 -2.83
CA ALA A 30 -11.74 21.09 -1.85
C ALA A 30 -10.98 19.82 -2.24
N GLU A 31 -11.68 18.78 -2.71
CA GLU A 31 -11.02 17.57 -3.22
C GLU A 31 -10.17 17.86 -4.46
N ARG A 32 -10.67 18.68 -5.40
CA ARG A 32 -9.86 19.10 -6.55
C ARG A 32 -8.61 19.88 -6.13
N ALA A 33 -8.72 20.74 -5.11
CA ALA A 33 -7.58 21.45 -4.56
C ALA A 33 -6.58 20.49 -3.88
N ALA A 34 -7.05 19.48 -3.14
CA ALA A 34 -6.20 18.45 -2.54
C ALA A 34 -5.45 17.61 -3.61
N VAL A 35 -6.14 17.22 -4.68
CA VAL A 35 -5.55 16.51 -5.83
C VAL A 35 -4.49 17.37 -6.53
N LEU A 36 -4.79 18.65 -6.83
CA LEU A 36 -3.81 19.57 -7.41
C LEU A 36 -2.62 19.80 -6.48
N ARG A 37 -2.88 19.95 -5.18
CA ARG A 37 -1.84 20.14 -4.16
C ARG A 37 -0.87 18.95 -4.16
N LEU A 38 -1.40 17.73 -4.26
CA LEU A 38 -0.58 16.52 -4.34
C LEU A 38 0.36 16.55 -5.55
N GLY A 39 -0.08 17.04 -6.71
CA GLY A 39 0.78 17.23 -7.87
C GLY A 39 1.81 18.36 -7.66
N ALA A 40 1.38 19.47 -7.06
CA ALA A 40 2.22 20.64 -6.80
C ALA A 40 3.34 20.38 -5.77
N LEU A 41 3.21 19.38 -4.90
CA LEU A 41 4.27 18.98 -3.96
C LEU A 41 5.52 18.44 -4.66
N SER A 42 5.45 18.06 -5.94
CA SER A 42 6.65 17.71 -6.73
C SER A 42 7.44 18.93 -7.20
N LEU A 43 6.86 20.13 -7.09
CA LEU A 43 7.47 21.34 -7.63
C LEU A 43 8.49 21.92 -6.65
N PRO A 44 9.65 22.41 -7.12
CA PRO A 44 10.73 22.88 -6.24
C PRO A 44 10.34 24.06 -5.33
N ASP A 45 9.50 24.96 -5.82
CA ASP A 45 9.18 26.23 -5.15
C ASP A 45 8.15 26.08 -4.01
N GLY A 46 7.35 25.01 -4.00
CA GLY A 46 6.34 24.76 -2.97
C GLY A 46 5.19 25.79 -2.87
N THR A 47 5.33 26.98 -3.44
CA THR A 47 4.37 28.10 -3.39
C THR A 47 2.96 27.68 -3.83
N LEU A 48 2.87 26.96 -4.96
CA LEU A 48 1.58 26.48 -5.46
C LEU A 48 0.93 25.47 -4.50
N ALA A 49 1.72 24.57 -3.91
CA ALA A 49 1.22 23.58 -2.95
C ALA A 49 0.72 24.27 -1.66
N SER A 50 1.43 25.29 -1.18
CA SER A 50 1.02 26.10 -0.02
C SER A 50 -0.27 26.87 -0.28
N HIS A 51 -0.41 27.48 -1.47
CA HIS A 51 -1.63 28.19 -1.84
C HIS A 51 -2.84 27.24 -1.94
N LEU A 52 -2.65 26.06 -2.54
CA LEU A 52 -3.72 25.05 -2.67
C LEU A 52 -4.11 24.43 -1.33
N ALA A 53 -3.25 24.46 -0.30
CA ALA A 53 -3.57 23.96 1.03
C ALA A 53 -4.77 24.68 1.66
N TYR A 54 -4.90 25.99 1.42
CA TYR A 54 -6.06 26.76 1.88
C TYR A 54 -7.35 26.28 1.23
N TYR A 55 -7.35 26.05 -0.08
CA TYR A 55 -8.54 25.60 -0.80
C TYR A 55 -8.88 24.13 -0.58
N ALA A 56 -7.91 23.33 -0.13
CA ALA A 56 -8.11 21.93 0.23
C ALA A 56 -8.77 21.74 1.61
N GLN A 57 -9.02 22.83 2.36
CA GLN A 57 -9.77 22.75 3.62
C GLN A 57 -11.16 22.15 3.38
N GLY A 58 -11.50 21.11 4.16
CA GLY A 58 -12.74 20.36 4.00
C GLY A 58 -12.67 19.24 2.96
N ALA A 59 -11.51 18.97 2.37
CA ALA A 59 -11.30 17.73 1.63
C ALA A 59 -11.35 16.53 2.59
N THR A 60 -11.75 15.39 2.05
CA THR A 60 -11.78 14.09 2.76
C THR A 60 -10.39 13.54 3.05
N TRP A 61 -9.34 14.18 2.53
CA TRP A 61 -7.95 13.86 2.79
C TRP A 61 -7.07 15.03 2.37
N VAL A 62 -5.88 15.09 2.96
CA VAL A 62 -4.85 16.06 2.58
C VAL A 62 -3.53 15.36 2.30
N PRO A 63 -2.76 15.82 1.30
CA PRO A 63 -1.42 15.29 1.09
C PRO A 63 -0.49 15.77 2.21
N ALA A 64 0.28 14.85 2.79
CA ALA A 64 1.31 15.15 3.79
C ALA A 64 2.63 15.51 3.10
N TRP A 65 3.08 14.65 2.20
CA TRP A 65 4.21 14.84 1.29
C TRP A 65 3.99 13.99 0.05
N GLY A 66 4.69 14.27 -1.06
CA GLY A 66 4.42 13.55 -2.29
C GLY A 66 5.54 13.55 -3.31
N ASN A 67 5.42 12.60 -4.24
CA ASN A 67 6.19 12.47 -5.48
C ASN A 67 7.67 12.23 -5.24
N VAL A 68 7.98 11.45 -4.21
CA VAL A 68 9.34 10.96 -4.02
C VAL A 68 9.66 9.94 -5.10
N ARG A 69 10.34 10.45 -6.13
CA ARG A 69 11.17 9.66 -7.03
C ARG A 69 12.61 10.05 -6.71
N PRO A 70 13.45 9.16 -6.18
CA PRO A 70 14.86 9.48 -6.00
C PRO A 70 15.45 9.87 -7.36
N ASP A 71 16.17 10.99 -7.44
CA ASP A 71 16.85 11.44 -8.67
C ASP A 71 18.21 10.74 -8.87
N GLY A 72 18.69 10.63 -10.11
CA GLY A 72 20.01 10.08 -10.45
C GLY A 72 20.08 8.53 -10.49
N ASP A 73 21.25 7.95 -10.19
CA ASP A 73 21.49 6.48 -10.21
C ASP A 73 20.72 5.71 -9.10
N THR A 74 19.85 6.43 -8.38
CA THR A 74 18.95 5.95 -7.33
C THR A 74 17.47 5.92 -7.77
N THR A 75 17.19 6.24 -9.03
CA THR A 75 15.82 6.23 -9.59
C THR A 75 15.13 4.89 -9.41
N TRP A 76 13.81 4.95 -9.15
CA TRP A 76 12.96 3.77 -9.30
C TRP A 76 13.04 3.32 -10.77
N PRO A 77 13.48 2.08 -11.09
CA PRO A 77 13.52 1.62 -12.48
C PRO A 77 12.13 1.40 -13.11
N GLY A 78 11.05 1.68 -12.36
CA GLY A 78 9.68 1.63 -12.86
C GLY A 78 8.67 2.03 -11.80
N ALA A 79 7.40 1.77 -12.06
CA ALA A 79 6.34 1.98 -11.08
C ALA A 79 6.62 1.22 -9.78
N VAL A 80 6.37 1.87 -8.64
CA VAL A 80 6.42 1.22 -7.33
C VAL A 80 5.43 0.06 -7.34
N SER A 81 5.90 -1.14 -7.04
CA SER A 81 5.12 -2.38 -7.10
C SER A 81 4.77 -2.93 -5.72
N SER A 82 5.50 -2.55 -4.67
CA SER A 82 5.18 -2.92 -3.30
C SER A 82 5.70 -1.88 -2.31
N LEU A 83 4.98 -1.75 -1.20
CA LEU A 83 5.30 -0.90 -0.06
C LEU A 83 5.10 -1.72 1.21
N ALA A 84 5.96 -1.51 2.20
CA ALA A 84 5.94 -2.16 3.49
C ALA A 84 6.35 -1.13 4.55
N LEU A 85 5.52 -0.97 5.58
CA LEU A 85 5.83 -0.08 6.70
C LEU A 85 6.53 -0.87 7.79
N ASP A 86 7.70 -0.40 8.21
CA ASP A 86 8.33 -0.81 9.46
C ASP A 86 7.96 0.23 10.51
N THR A 87 7.00 -0.13 11.37
CA THR A 87 6.47 0.77 12.40
C THR A 87 7.46 1.02 13.53
N GLU A 88 8.33 0.05 13.84
CA GLU A 88 9.31 0.19 14.93
C GLU A 88 10.45 1.11 14.52
N ALA A 89 10.98 0.92 13.32
CA ALA A 89 12.03 1.79 12.78
C ALA A 89 11.49 3.14 12.26
N GLY A 90 10.17 3.26 12.08
CA GLY A 90 9.53 4.48 11.56
C GLY A 90 9.88 4.75 10.09
N VAL A 91 10.12 3.71 9.31
CA VAL A 91 10.53 3.80 7.90
C VAL A 91 9.57 3.06 6.98
N LEU A 92 9.55 3.48 5.73
CA LEU A 92 8.77 2.87 4.66
C LEU A 92 9.72 2.23 3.65
N HIS A 93 9.60 0.92 3.46
CA HIS A 93 10.29 0.21 2.40
C HIS A 93 9.44 0.18 1.15
N GLY A 94 10.07 0.43 -0.01
CA GLY A 94 9.41 0.32 -1.30
C GLY A 94 10.31 -0.32 -2.33
N THR A 95 9.70 -1.00 -3.29
CA THR A 95 10.38 -1.57 -4.46
C THR A 95 9.60 -1.24 -5.71
N SER A 96 10.29 -0.99 -6.82
CA SER A 96 9.69 -1.05 -8.15
C SER A 96 9.79 -2.46 -8.71
N ILE A 97 9.12 -2.70 -9.84
CA ILE A 97 9.06 -3.98 -10.56
C ILE A 97 10.41 -4.71 -10.49
N ASP A 98 11.48 -4.23 -11.15
CA ASP A 98 12.78 -4.93 -11.15
C ASP A 98 13.88 -4.17 -10.39
N GLY A 99 13.49 -3.43 -9.36
CA GLY A 99 14.38 -2.49 -8.66
C GLY A 99 14.94 -2.98 -7.33
N PRO A 100 15.91 -2.24 -6.78
CA PRO A 100 16.32 -2.37 -5.38
C PRO A 100 15.16 -1.99 -4.46
N VAL A 101 15.28 -2.37 -3.19
CA VAL A 101 14.40 -1.86 -2.13
C VAL A 101 14.96 -0.53 -1.63
N HIS A 102 14.17 0.52 -1.68
CA HIS A 102 14.48 1.82 -1.09
C HIS A 102 13.83 1.93 0.29
N THR A 103 14.55 2.53 1.23
CA THR A 103 14.06 2.86 2.57
C THR A 103 13.80 4.37 2.61
N LEU A 104 12.60 4.75 3.01
CA LEU A 104 12.12 6.13 3.03
C LEU A 104 11.73 6.53 4.46
N SER A 105 11.95 7.79 4.82
CA SER A 105 11.38 8.38 6.02
C SER A 105 9.86 8.47 5.90
N THR A 106 9.14 7.99 6.91
CA THR A 106 7.68 8.12 6.99
C THR A 106 7.22 9.57 7.18
N GLY A 107 8.09 10.42 7.73
CA GLY A 107 7.80 11.80 8.09
C GLY A 107 7.72 12.74 6.89
N ASP A 108 8.65 12.61 5.94
CA ASP A 108 8.81 13.53 4.80
C ASP A 108 9.12 12.83 3.47
N GLY A 109 9.26 11.50 3.47
CA GLY A 109 9.57 10.71 2.28
C GLY A 109 11.03 10.78 1.85
N THR A 110 11.94 11.35 2.65
CA THR A 110 13.37 11.36 2.32
C THR A 110 13.93 9.94 2.16
N VAL A 111 14.80 9.74 1.17
CA VAL A 111 15.43 8.43 0.91
C VAL A 111 16.57 8.23 1.91
N LEU A 112 16.41 7.27 2.81
CA LEU A 112 17.35 6.97 3.88
C LEU A 112 18.40 5.93 3.47
N GLY A 113 18.05 5.05 2.54
CA GLY A 113 18.94 3.98 2.12
C GLY A 113 18.39 3.12 0.99
N ARG A 114 19.23 2.17 0.56
CA ARG A 114 18.95 1.26 -0.54
C ARG A 114 19.54 -0.11 -0.26
N THR A 115 18.71 -1.14 -0.38
CA THR A 115 19.14 -2.55 -0.32
C THR A 115 19.06 -3.14 -1.73
N PRO A 116 20.19 -3.57 -2.32
CA PRO A 116 20.19 -4.24 -3.61
C PRO A 116 19.30 -5.50 -3.59
N ALA A 117 18.56 -5.73 -4.66
CA ALA A 117 17.77 -6.95 -4.83
C ALA A 117 18.05 -7.54 -6.21
N LYS A 118 17.99 -8.88 -6.33
CA LYS A 118 18.14 -9.56 -7.62
C LYS A 118 17.01 -9.12 -8.57
N ALA A 119 17.36 -8.91 -9.85
CA ALA A 119 16.45 -8.46 -10.91
C ALA A 119 15.37 -9.52 -11.20
N ARG A 120 14.30 -9.47 -10.42
CA ARG A 120 13.05 -10.22 -10.60
C ARG A 120 11.92 -9.36 -10.10
N THR A 121 10.78 -9.43 -10.76
CA THR A 121 9.68 -8.52 -10.46
C THR A 121 9.15 -8.71 -9.04
N ALA A 122 9.28 -7.71 -8.17
CA ALA A 122 8.79 -7.79 -6.79
C ALA A 122 7.25 -7.63 -6.74
N ARG A 123 6.59 -8.54 -6.03
CA ARG A 123 5.13 -8.56 -5.81
C ARG A 123 4.72 -8.18 -4.39
N GLY A 124 5.58 -8.42 -3.41
CA GLY A 124 5.25 -8.17 -2.00
C GLY A 124 6.50 -7.94 -1.16
N LEU A 125 6.36 -7.13 -0.12
CA LEU A 125 7.34 -6.89 0.92
C LEU A 125 6.65 -7.05 2.28
N ALA A 126 7.36 -7.62 3.24
CA ALA A 126 6.94 -7.63 4.65
C ALA A 126 8.18 -7.45 5.54
N PRO A 127 8.21 -6.43 6.42
CA PRO A 127 9.28 -6.28 7.39
C PRO A 127 9.08 -7.21 8.58
N LEU A 128 10.19 -7.65 9.16
CA LEU A 128 10.27 -8.38 10.42
C LEU A 128 10.85 -7.46 11.51
N PRO A 129 10.63 -7.75 12.80
CA PRO A 129 10.99 -6.83 13.90
C PRO A 129 12.50 -6.62 14.06
N ASP A 130 13.32 -7.52 13.52
CA ASP A 130 14.78 -7.40 13.53
C ASP A 130 15.34 -6.58 12.35
N GLY A 131 14.47 -6.01 11.51
CA GLY A 131 14.86 -5.27 10.31
C GLY A 131 15.11 -6.15 9.07
N THR A 132 14.91 -7.46 9.16
CA THR A 132 14.90 -8.35 7.99
C THR A 132 13.65 -8.11 7.16
N LEU A 133 13.80 -8.10 5.83
CA LEU A 133 12.71 -7.94 4.88
C LEU A 133 12.45 -9.24 4.12
N LEU A 134 11.22 -9.74 4.21
CA LEU A 134 10.70 -10.75 3.31
C LEU A 134 10.30 -10.09 1.98
N ARG A 135 10.76 -10.68 0.88
CA ARG A 135 10.44 -10.24 -0.48
C ARG A 135 9.87 -11.39 -1.29
N LEU A 136 8.66 -11.19 -1.80
CA LEU A 136 7.99 -12.08 -2.75
C LEU A 136 8.24 -11.61 -4.19
N ASP A 137 8.71 -12.50 -5.06
CA ASP A 137 8.92 -12.21 -6.48
C ASP A 137 7.78 -12.71 -7.38
N SER A 138 7.85 -12.39 -8.68
CA SER A 138 6.81 -12.74 -9.65
C SER A 138 6.72 -14.22 -9.98
N SER A 139 7.77 -14.99 -9.68
CA SER A 139 7.77 -16.44 -9.81
C SER A 139 7.08 -17.13 -8.63
N GLY A 140 6.84 -16.40 -7.53
CA GLY A 140 6.27 -16.92 -6.30
C GLY A 140 7.33 -17.34 -5.28
N ALA A 141 8.61 -16.99 -5.52
CA ALA A 141 9.69 -17.28 -4.59
C ALA A 141 9.79 -16.19 -3.53
N LEU A 142 10.04 -16.62 -2.30
CA LEU A 142 10.39 -15.75 -1.18
C LEU A 142 11.90 -15.67 -1.05
N THR A 143 12.39 -14.48 -0.69
CA THR A 143 13.79 -14.19 -0.39
C THR A 143 13.86 -13.29 0.83
N LEU A 144 14.92 -13.44 1.61
CA LEU A 144 15.22 -12.58 2.76
C LEU A 144 16.27 -11.54 2.35
N LEU A 145 16.08 -10.30 2.79
CA LEU A 145 16.99 -9.19 2.57
C LEU A 145 17.24 -8.50 3.90
N GLY A 146 18.47 -8.10 4.19
CA GLY A 146 18.82 -7.41 5.44
C GLY A 146 20.03 -8.04 6.11
N PRO A 147 20.55 -7.42 7.19
CA PRO A 147 21.76 -7.86 7.87
C PRO A 147 21.59 -9.22 8.57
N ASP A 148 20.41 -9.49 9.12
CA ASP A 148 20.13 -10.69 9.93
C ASP A 148 19.34 -11.78 9.15
N ALA A 149 19.34 -11.69 7.82
CA ALA A 149 18.61 -12.60 6.93
C ALA A 149 18.96 -14.08 7.14
N ASP A 150 20.22 -14.40 7.45
CA ASP A 150 20.69 -15.78 7.63
C ASP A 150 20.03 -16.48 8.84
N GLY A 151 19.49 -15.71 9.81
CA GLY A 151 18.77 -16.25 10.97
C GLY A 151 17.39 -16.83 10.66
N HIS A 152 16.85 -16.57 9.46
CA HIS A 152 15.45 -16.85 9.12
C HIS A 152 15.25 -17.98 8.10
N ASP A 153 16.27 -18.80 7.83
CA ASP A 153 16.17 -19.94 6.90
C ASP A 153 15.03 -20.90 7.26
N GLY A 154 14.83 -21.16 8.55
CA GLY A 154 13.73 -21.99 9.05
C GLY A 154 12.35 -21.39 8.75
N LEU A 155 12.21 -20.07 8.92
CA LEU A 155 11.00 -19.34 8.54
C LEU A 155 10.77 -19.41 7.03
N LEU A 156 11.82 -19.17 6.23
CA LEU A 156 11.73 -19.23 4.77
C LEU A 156 11.31 -20.62 4.28
N ALA A 157 11.84 -21.70 4.85
CA ALA A 157 11.46 -23.07 4.53
C ALA A 157 9.96 -23.34 4.83
N ARG A 158 9.45 -22.80 5.96
CA ARG A 158 8.03 -22.93 6.34
C ARG A 158 7.10 -22.17 5.40
N LEU A 159 7.50 -20.97 4.97
CA LEU A 159 6.70 -20.14 4.07
C LEU A 159 6.71 -20.66 2.61
N THR A 160 7.79 -21.32 2.18
CA THR A 160 7.99 -21.80 0.80
C THR A 160 7.37 -23.16 0.52
N GLY A 161 6.94 -23.93 1.54
CA GLY A 161 6.23 -25.20 1.37
C GLY A 161 4.86 -25.13 0.66
N ASN A 162 4.43 -23.94 0.26
CA ASN A 162 3.12 -23.65 -0.30
C ASN A 162 3.12 -23.66 -1.83
N ALA A 163 1.94 -23.81 -2.45
CA ALA A 163 1.75 -23.61 -3.89
C ALA A 163 2.32 -22.25 -4.34
N PRO A 164 2.66 -22.04 -5.64
CA PRO A 164 3.35 -20.83 -6.08
C PRO A 164 2.63 -19.58 -5.59
N LEU A 165 3.32 -18.84 -4.73
CA LEU A 165 2.78 -17.69 -4.02
C LEU A 165 2.49 -16.55 -5.00
N SER A 166 1.51 -15.73 -4.66
CA SER A 166 1.10 -14.57 -5.46
C SER A 166 0.88 -13.31 -4.63
N ALA A 167 0.69 -13.43 -3.32
CA ALA A 167 0.55 -12.31 -2.40
C ALA A 167 1.24 -12.60 -1.05
N LEU A 168 1.73 -11.55 -0.41
CA LEU A 168 2.40 -11.56 0.89
C LEU A 168 1.90 -10.37 1.70
N GLY A 169 1.57 -10.58 2.96
CA GLY A 169 1.34 -9.53 3.95
C GLY A 169 1.68 -10.02 5.35
N ALA A 170 1.99 -9.09 6.24
CA ALA A 170 2.19 -9.35 7.66
C ALA A 170 1.41 -8.31 8.47
N ASP A 171 1.11 -8.62 9.72
CA ASP A 171 0.66 -7.61 10.68
C ASP A 171 1.84 -6.74 11.14
N PRO A 172 1.61 -5.56 11.76
CA PRO A 172 2.69 -4.63 12.09
C PRO A 172 3.76 -5.20 13.02
N ALA A 173 3.37 -6.09 13.95
CA ALA A 173 4.30 -6.78 14.84
C ALA A 173 4.99 -8.00 14.19
N ALA A 174 4.66 -8.27 12.92
CA ALA A 174 5.00 -9.50 12.20
C ALA A 174 4.75 -10.77 13.02
N SER A 175 3.75 -10.76 13.90
CA SER A 175 3.34 -11.93 14.68
C SER A 175 2.54 -12.92 13.82
N THR A 176 1.98 -12.47 12.71
CA THR A 176 1.29 -13.31 11.74
C THR A 176 1.68 -12.87 10.35
N ILE A 177 2.13 -13.82 9.53
CA ILE A 177 2.39 -13.64 8.11
C ILE A 177 1.30 -14.37 7.34
N VAL A 178 0.61 -13.66 6.44
CA VAL A 178 -0.39 -14.25 5.55
C VAL A 178 0.13 -14.29 4.13
N LEU A 179 0.06 -15.48 3.54
CA LEU A 179 0.43 -15.76 2.17
C LEU A 179 -0.83 -16.08 1.37
N GLY A 180 -0.88 -15.56 0.15
CA GLY A 180 -1.87 -15.97 -0.84
C GLY A 180 -1.18 -16.70 -1.98
N ASP A 181 -1.79 -17.77 -2.49
CA ASP A 181 -1.27 -18.51 -3.62
C ASP A 181 -2.13 -18.41 -4.89
N ARG A 182 -1.58 -18.88 -6.01
CA ARG A 182 -2.24 -18.84 -7.32
C ARG A 182 -3.44 -19.77 -7.44
N SER A 183 -3.62 -20.72 -6.52
CA SER A 183 -4.81 -21.58 -6.50
C SER A 183 -6.00 -20.90 -5.82
N GLY A 184 -5.75 -19.81 -5.08
CA GLY A 184 -6.77 -19.10 -4.31
C GLY A 184 -6.81 -19.51 -2.84
N ALA A 185 -5.76 -20.18 -2.34
CA ALA A 185 -5.65 -20.46 -0.93
C ALA A 185 -4.88 -19.37 -0.19
N LEU A 186 -5.31 -19.14 1.05
CA LEU A 186 -4.66 -18.31 2.03
C LEU A 186 -4.01 -19.20 3.09
N HIS A 187 -2.84 -18.79 3.54
CA HIS A 187 -2.07 -19.46 4.58
C HIS A 187 -1.65 -18.43 5.61
N ALA A 188 -1.98 -18.64 6.88
CA ALA A 188 -1.49 -17.80 7.97
C ALA A 188 -0.45 -18.58 8.79
N VAL A 189 0.75 -18.02 8.86
CA VAL A 189 1.92 -18.62 9.46
C VAL A 189 2.38 -17.72 10.60
N HIS A 190 2.56 -18.32 11.78
CA HIS A 190 3.22 -17.65 12.90
C HIS A 190 4.74 -17.76 12.70
N PRO A 191 5.52 -16.67 12.66
CA PRO A 191 6.94 -16.76 12.32
C PRO A 191 7.76 -17.55 13.33
N ASP A 192 7.37 -17.50 14.60
CA ASP A 192 8.08 -18.18 15.68
C ASP A 192 7.44 -19.53 16.02
N GLY A 193 8.14 -20.63 15.75
CA GLY A 193 7.81 -21.95 16.27
C GLY A 193 7.00 -22.88 15.37
N ASP A 194 6.56 -24.01 15.96
CA ASP A 194 5.90 -25.13 15.30
C ASP A 194 4.37 -25.00 15.22
N ALA A 195 3.83 -23.80 15.46
CA ALA A 195 2.38 -23.57 15.36
C ALA A 195 1.87 -23.98 13.97
N PRO A 196 0.75 -24.72 13.90
CA PRO A 196 0.22 -25.17 12.63
C PRO A 196 -0.19 -23.98 11.77
N THR A 197 0.11 -24.06 10.47
CA THR A 197 -0.36 -23.09 9.49
C THR A 197 -1.87 -23.19 9.34
N ASP A 198 -2.57 -22.09 9.62
CA ASP A 198 -3.99 -21.98 9.33
C ASP A 198 -4.16 -21.84 7.80
N ARG A 199 -5.07 -22.59 7.18
CA ARG A 199 -5.33 -22.55 5.73
C ARG A 199 -6.80 -22.26 5.44
N CYS A 200 -7.06 -21.42 4.44
CA CYS A 200 -8.39 -21.18 3.90
C CYS A 200 -8.37 -21.28 2.36
N ASP A 201 -9.05 -22.29 1.83
CA ASP A 201 -9.25 -22.47 0.40
C ASP A 201 -10.43 -21.62 -0.08
N THR A 202 -10.24 -20.82 -1.13
CA THR A 202 -11.28 -19.95 -1.68
C THR A 202 -11.53 -20.23 -3.16
N PRO A 203 -12.78 -20.10 -3.65
CA PRO A 203 -13.10 -20.35 -5.06
C PRO A 203 -12.81 -19.14 -5.97
N PHE A 204 -12.10 -18.12 -5.50
CA PHE A 204 -11.97 -16.82 -6.18
C PHE A 204 -10.73 -16.70 -7.10
N GLY A 205 -10.04 -17.82 -7.33
CA GLY A 205 -8.81 -17.86 -8.12
C GLY A 205 -7.60 -17.22 -7.41
N PRO A 206 -6.53 -16.88 -8.14
CA PRO A 206 -5.29 -16.38 -7.55
C PRO A 206 -5.49 -15.21 -6.60
N ILE A 207 -4.92 -15.30 -5.39
CA ILE A 207 -4.91 -14.18 -4.44
C ILE A 207 -3.98 -13.09 -4.99
N GLN A 208 -4.51 -11.88 -5.21
CA GLN A 208 -3.78 -10.76 -5.80
C GLN A 208 -3.17 -9.83 -4.76
N ALA A 209 -3.82 -9.68 -3.61
CA ALA A 209 -3.36 -8.82 -2.53
C ALA A 209 -3.84 -9.38 -1.20
N VAL A 210 -3.01 -9.27 -0.16
CA VAL A 210 -3.35 -9.68 1.20
C VAL A 210 -2.63 -8.82 2.23
N THR A 211 -3.27 -8.61 3.36
CA THR A 211 -2.71 -8.03 4.59
C THR A 211 -3.38 -8.72 5.77
N CYS A 212 -2.83 -8.57 6.97
CA CYS A 212 -3.50 -9.05 8.16
C CYS A 212 -3.27 -8.11 9.34
N LEU A 213 -4.18 -8.21 10.30
CA LEU A 213 -4.13 -7.48 11.54
C LEU A 213 -4.40 -8.45 12.68
N THR A 214 -3.51 -8.46 13.66
CA THR A 214 -3.67 -9.20 14.91
C THR A 214 -4.05 -8.23 16.01
N THR A 215 -5.16 -8.51 16.69
CA THR A 215 -5.54 -7.86 17.95
C THR A 215 -5.60 -8.92 19.05
N PRO A 216 -5.65 -8.55 20.34
CA PRO A 216 -5.83 -9.51 21.43
C PRO A 216 -7.09 -10.38 21.27
N GLU A 217 -8.11 -9.89 20.57
CA GLU A 217 -9.42 -10.53 20.42
C GLU A 217 -9.53 -11.38 19.13
N ALA A 218 -8.82 -11.00 18.06
CA ALA A 218 -8.96 -11.65 16.76
C ALA A 218 -7.74 -11.49 15.85
N ARG A 219 -7.54 -12.48 14.96
CA ARG A 219 -6.59 -12.42 13.84
C ARG A 219 -7.37 -12.31 12.54
N LEU A 220 -7.28 -11.18 11.86
CA LEU A 220 -8.07 -10.89 10.67
C LEU A 220 -7.18 -10.68 9.45
N ALA A 221 -7.36 -11.50 8.42
CA ALA A 221 -6.77 -11.28 7.10
C ALA A 221 -7.74 -10.54 6.18
N VAL A 222 -7.24 -9.55 5.45
CA VAL A 222 -7.97 -8.85 4.38
C VAL A 222 -7.31 -9.19 3.06
N PHE A 223 -8.09 -9.64 2.09
CA PHE A 223 -7.54 -10.13 0.84
C PHE A 223 -8.44 -9.83 -0.36
N ALA A 224 -7.87 -9.93 -1.54
CA ALA A 224 -8.59 -9.78 -2.80
C ALA A 224 -8.14 -10.81 -3.84
N GLY A 225 -9.10 -11.34 -4.59
CA GLY A 225 -8.89 -12.14 -5.79
C GLY A 225 -8.97 -11.29 -7.07
N SER A 226 -9.24 -11.91 -8.21
CA SER A 226 -9.34 -11.22 -9.50
C SER A 226 -10.67 -10.50 -9.75
N ASP A 227 -11.68 -10.73 -8.91
CA ASP A 227 -13.08 -10.32 -9.14
C ASP A 227 -13.45 -8.94 -8.56
N GLY A 228 -12.45 -8.18 -8.10
CA GLY A 228 -12.62 -6.82 -7.59
C GLY A 228 -13.25 -6.71 -6.20
N ALA A 229 -13.51 -7.84 -5.54
CA ALA A 229 -14.05 -7.88 -4.18
C ALA A 229 -12.95 -8.04 -3.12
N VAL A 230 -13.09 -7.26 -2.06
CA VAL A 230 -12.27 -7.32 -0.84
C VAL A 230 -12.99 -8.19 0.17
N ARG A 231 -12.29 -9.16 0.73
CA ARG A 231 -12.85 -10.17 1.63
C ARG A 231 -12.05 -10.23 2.92
N LEU A 232 -12.69 -10.81 3.92
CA LEU A 232 -12.20 -10.92 5.27
C LEU A 232 -12.17 -12.38 5.68
N TRP A 233 -11.03 -12.84 6.18
CA TRP A 233 -10.86 -14.18 6.74
C TRP A 233 -10.46 -14.05 8.20
N ASN A 234 -11.30 -14.56 9.10
CA ASN A 234 -10.96 -14.67 10.51
C ASN A 234 -10.12 -15.94 10.71
N ILE A 235 -8.85 -15.76 11.04
CA ILE A 235 -7.86 -16.84 11.14
C ILE A 235 -8.20 -17.68 12.37
N GLY A 236 -8.67 -18.91 12.14
CA GLY A 236 -9.17 -19.84 13.14
C GLY A 236 -10.71 -19.99 13.17
N ALA A 237 -11.47 -19.03 12.63
CA ALA A 237 -12.94 -19.11 12.57
C ALA A 237 -13.51 -19.27 11.14
N GLY A 238 -12.75 -18.90 10.11
CA GLY A 238 -13.11 -19.07 8.71
C GLY A 238 -13.48 -17.79 7.97
N LEU A 239 -13.85 -17.94 6.70
CA LEU A 239 -14.15 -16.84 5.78
C LEU A 239 -15.46 -16.15 6.16
N LEU A 240 -15.48 -14.82 6.13
CA LEU A 240 -16.74 -14.07 6.30
C LEU A 240 -17.60 -14.18 5.02
N ALA A 241 -18.91 -14.35 5.21
CA ALA A 241 -19.84 -14.67 4.12
C ALA A 241 -19.98 -13.56 3.07
N GLN A 242 -19.89 -12.29 3.48
CA GLN A 242 -20.06 -11.14 2.59
C GLN A 242 -18.72 -10.41 2.38
N PRO A 243 -18.43 -9.93 1.16
CA PRO A 243 -17.27 -9.11 0.92
C PRO A 243 -17.39 -7.77 1.67
N ALA A 244 -16.26 -7.26 2.15
CA ALA A 244 -16.20 -5.96 2.82
C ALA A 244 -16.41 -4.79 1.85
N ALA A 245 -15.98 -4.94 0.60
CA ALA A 245 -16.31 -4.04 -0.51
C ALA A 245 -16.17 -4.77 -1.84
N ARG A 246 -16.78 -4.22 -2.88
CA ARG A 246 -16.68 -4.73 -4.25
C ARG A 246 -16.79 -3.60 -5.26
N ARG A 247 -15.95 -3.66 -6.29
CA ARG A 247 -16.06 -2.84 -7.50
C ARG A 247 -15.94 -3.73 -8.74
N SER A 248 -16.31 -3.19 -9.89
CA SER A 248 -16.15 -3.86 -11.20
C SER A 248 -14.71 -3.82 -11.73
N THR A 249 -13.78 -3.28 -10.95
CA THR A 249 -12.36 -3.15 -11.27
C THR A 249 -11.56 -4.10 -10.37
N ALA A 250 -10.41 -4.60 -10.82
CA ALA A 250 -9.53 -5.40 -9.99
C ALA A 250 -8.92 -4.58 -8.84
N VAL A 251 -8.72 -5.22 -7.69
CA VAL A 251 -7.97 -4.66 -6.55
C VAL A 251 -6.49 -4.68 -6.89
N SER A 252 -5.80 -3.57 -6.66
CA SER A 252 -4.36 -3.46 -6.89
C SER A 252 -3.52 -3.56 -5.62
N ALA A 253 -4.07 -3.15 -4.46
CA ALA A 253 -3.38 -3.24 -3.17
C ALA A 253 -4.38 -3.23 -1.99
N VAL A 254 -4.00 -3.87 -0.90
CA VAL A 254 -4.68 -3.77 0.41
C VAL A 254 -3.64 -3.54 1.51
N THR A 255 -4.01 -2.83 2.57
CA THR A 255 -3.16 -2.65 3.76
C THR A 255 -4.04 -2.47 5.00
N SER A 256 -3.46 -2.68 6.18
CA SER A 256 -4.15 -2.60 7.46
C SER A 256 -3.25 -2.03 8.54
N ALA A 257 -3.86 -1.43 9.56
CA ALA A 257 -3.18 -0.97 10.76
C ALA A 257 -4.15 -0.98 11.94
N LEU A 258 -3.58 -1.02 13.16
CA LEU A 258 -4.33 -0.78 14.39
C LEU A 258 -4.21 0.70 14.74
N LEU A 259 -5.29 1.46 14.60
CA LEU A 259 -5.36 2.86 15.01
C LEU A 259 -5.81 2.96 16.47
N PRO A 260 -5.65 4.13 17.12
CA PRO A 260 -6.13 4.33 18.50
C PRO A 260 -7.63 4.07 18.69
N ASP A 261 -8.44 4.24 17.65
CA ASP A 261 -9.88 3.98 17.64
C ASP A 261 -10.27 2.59 17.10
N GLY A 262 -9.29 1.73 16.81
CA GLY A 262 -9.47 0.34 16.42
C GLY A 262 -8.90 0.00 15.04
N PRO A 263 -9.18 -1.22 14.54
CA PRO A 263 -8.72 -1.68 13.23
C PRO A 263 -9.11 -0.74 12.09
N ALA A 264 -8.17 -0.48 11.17
CA ALA A 264 -8.41 0.23 9.93
C ALA A 264 -7.80 -0.51 8.73
N PHE A 265 -8.43 -0.32 7.57
CA PHE A 265 -8.05 -0.96 6.32
C PHE A 265 -8.10 0.05 5.18
N ALA A 266 -7.15 -0.06 4.26
CA ALA A 266 -7.21 0.65 2.99
C ALA A 266 -7.15 -0.33 1.81
N THR A 267 -7.83 0.02 0.73
CA THR A 267 -7.86 -0.76 -0.51
C THR A 267 -7.73 0.19 -1.69
N ALA A 268 -6.87 -0.16 -2.64
CA ALA A 268 -6.81 0.51 -3.94
C ALA A 268 -7.28 -0.43 -5.05
N TRP A 269 -7.93 0.15 -6.05
CA TRP A 269 -8.28 -0.53 -7.30
C TRP A 269 -7.44 0.01 -8.45
N VAL A 270 -7.36 -0.78 -9.52
CA VAL A 270 -6.57 -0.45 -10.73
C VAL A 270 -7.00 0.87 -11.37
N ASP A 271 -8.26 1.28 -11.20
CA ASP A 271 -8.81 2.54 -11.69
C ASP A 271 -8.38 3.77 -10.85
N GLY A 272 -7.55 3.58 -9.82
CA GLY A 272 -7.01 4.66 -8.98
C GLY A 272 -7.93 5.10 -7.84
N TRP A 273 -9.10 4.47 -7.71
CA TRP A 273 -9.96 4.66 -6.56
C TRP A 273 -9.34 4.00 -5.34
N THR A 274 -9.30 4.73 -4.23
CA THR A 274 -8.81 4.22 -2.96
C THR A 274 -9.88 4.39 -1.90
N TRP A 275 -10.07 3.33 -1.13
CA TRP A 275 -10.91 3.29 0.04
C TRP A 275 -10.06 3.28 1.29
N PHE A 276 -10.47 4.05 2.30
CA PHE A 276 -10.05 3.92 3.67
C PHE A 276 -11.26 3.69 4.59
N ARG A 277 -11.19 2.67 5.45
CA ARG A 277 -12.24 2.31 6.43
C ARG A 277 -11.65 2.20 7.82
N ARG A 278 -12.30 2.82 8.80
CA ARG A 278 -12.08 2.53 10.22
C ARG A 278 -13.22 1.64 10.72
N SER A 279 -12.91 0.64 11.54
CA SER A 279 -13.93 -0.24 12.13
C SER A 279 -14.93 0.51 13.01
N SER A 280 -14.48 1.56 13.69
CA SER A 280 -15.29 2.46 14.52
C SER A 280 -16.28 3.33 13.72
N GLN A 281 -16.17 3.35 12.39
CA GLN A 281 -16.93 4.23 11.52
C GLN A 281 -17.72 3.42 10.48
N GLU A 282 -18.98 3.81 10.28
CA GLU A 282 -19.81 3.26 9.20
C GLU A 282 -19.39 3.81 7.83
N GLU A 283 -18.87 5.04 7.80
CA GLU A 283 -18.55 5.74 6.56
C GLU A 283 -17.21 5.32 5.98
N MET A 284 -17.24 5.18 4.66
CA MET A 284 -16.11 4.80 3.82
C MET A 284 -15.56 6.06 3.16
N LEU A 285 -14.30 6.38 3.45
CA LEU A 285 -13.65 7.47 2.75
C LEU A 285 -13.21 6.97 1.38
N LEU A 286 -13.91 7.40 0.35
CA LEU A 286 -13.65 7.01 -1.03
C LEU A 286 -13.12 8.23 -1.77
N SER A 287 -11.85 8.20 -2.19
CA SER A 287 -11.30 9.29 -2.99
C SER A 287 -10.46 8.81 -4.16
N PRO A 288 -10.56 9.48 -5.33
CA PRO A 288 -9.52 9.41 -6.33
C PRO A 288 -8.26 10.12 -5.79
N ILE A 289 -7.19 9.36 -5.53
CA ILE A 289 -5.84 9.94 -5.33
C ILE A 289 -5.32 10.55 -6.66
N GLY A 290 -6.03 10.26 -7.77
CA GLY A 290 -5.82 10.85 -9.08
C GLY A 290 -4.69 10.24 -9.89
N ARG A 291 -4.26 9.05 -9.50
CA ARG A 291 -3.17 8.32 -10.12
C ARG A 291 -3.36 6.82 -9.90
N PRO A 292 -2.85 5.96 -10.80
CA PRO A 292 -2.84 4.51 -10.59
C PRO A 292 -2.03 4.16 -9.33
N VAL A 293 -2.69 3.49 -8.38
CA VAL A 293 -2.06 2.99 -7.15
C VAL A 293 -1.79 1.50 -7.31
N ARG A 294 -0.56 1.07 -7.01
CA ARG A 294 -0.11 -0.32 -7.09
C ARG A 294 0.35 -0.88 -5.75
N ALA A 295 0.63 -0.02 -4.79
CA ALA A 295 1.08 -0.41 -3.47
C ALA A 295 0.50 0.55 -2.43
N LEU A 296 0.17 0.01 -1.25
CA LEU A 296 -0.32 0.76 -0.11
C LEU A 296 0.43 0.35 1.15
N ALA A 297 0.61 1.29 2.08
CA ALA A 297 0.96 1.01 3.47
C ALA A 297 0.20 1.99 4.37
N LEU A 298 -0.17 1.57 5.57
CA LEU A 298 -0.92 2.39 6.53
C LEU A 298 -0.20 2.39 7.87
N ASP A 299 0.05 3.57 8.44
CA ASP A 299 0.66 3.68 9.77
C ASP A 299 -0.38 3.74 10.91
N PRO A 300 0.07 3.56 12.17
CA PRO A 300 -0.81 3.66 13.34
C PRO A 300 -1.41 5.07 13.57
N ASP A 301 -0.82 6.11 12.98
CA ASP A 301 -1.37 7.49 12.98
C ASP A 301 -2.52 7.66 11.97
N GLY A 302 -2.75 6.66 11.11
CA GLY A 302 -3.75 6.69 10.05
C GLY A 302 -3.27 7.36 8.76
N ARG A 303 -1.97 7.61 8.59
CA ARG A 303 -1.41 8.11 7.32
C ARG A 303 -1.31 6.97 6.32
N LEU A 304 -1.85 7.20 5.14
CA LEU A 304 -1.82 6.27 4.03
C LEU A 304 -0.67 6.62 3.09
N TYR A 305 0.19 5.65 2.83
CA TYR A 305 1.20 5.73 1.80
C TYR A 305 0.69 5.05 0.54
N ALA A 306 0.84 5.70 -0.61
CA ALA A 306 0.46 5.14 -1.90
C ALA A 306 1.65 5.17 -2.86
N GLY A 307 1.95 4.02 -3.45
CA GLY A 307 2.99 3.83 -4.45
C GLY A 307 2.38 3.54 -5.82
N GLY A 308 2.98 4.11 -6.86
CA GLY A 308 2.58 3.82 -8.24
C GLY A 308 3.57 4.31 -9.27
N ALA A 309 3.07 4.64 -10.46
CA ALA A 309 3.91 5.15 -11.55
C ALA A 309 4.65 6.43 -11.17
N PHE A 310 4.03 7.31 -10.37
CA PHE A 310 4.56 8.63 -10.00
C PHE A 310 5.40 8.65 -8.71
N GLY A 311 5.90 7.49 -8.27
CA GLY A 311 6.66 7.36 -7.02
C GLY A 311 5.75 7.09 -5.83
N VAL A 312 6.20 7.52 -4.65
CA VAL A 312 5.48 7.35 -3.38
C VAL A 312 4.90 8.69 -2.91
N VAL A 313 3.71 8.63 -2.35
CA VAL A 313 3.05 9.76 -1.69
C VAL A 313 2.56 9.35 -0.32
N ALA A 314 2.44 10.32 0.59
CA ALA A 314 1.74 10.17 1.86
C ALA A 314 0.55 11.11 1.91
N LEU A 315 -0.58 10.58 2.37
CA LEU A 315 -1.81 11.34 2.54
C LEU A 315 -2.45 11.01 3.89
N ARG A 316 -3.15 11.99 4.44
CA ARG A 316 -3.88 11.88 5.69
C ARG A 316 -5.36 11.89 5.36
N PRO A 317 -6.07 10.76 5.52
CA PRO A 317 -7.53 10.74 5.55
C PRO A 317 -8.02 11.73 6.61
N GLU A 318 -8.87 12.67 6.22
CA GLU A 318 -9.49 13.62 7.12
C GLU A 318 -10.99 13.35 7.20
N ARG A 319 -11.57 13.59 8.38
CA ARG A 319 -13.02 13.63 8.49
C ARG A 319 -13.46 14.97 7.90
N PRO A 320 -14.42 15.02 6.94
CA PRO A 320 -15.06 16.28 6.64
C PRO A 320 -15.67 16.82 7.94
N ALA A 321 -15.39 18.08 8.27
CA ALA A 321 -16.05 18.75 9.37
C ALA A 321 -17.56 18.82 9.04
N ASN A 322 -18.39 18.27 9.93
CA ASN A 322 -19.84 18.48 9.89
C ASN A 322 -20.19 19.95 10.07
#